data_AF-A0A6N2D6H5-F1
#
_entry.id   AF-A0A6N2D6H5-F1
#
_cell.length_a   1.000
_cell.length_b   1.000
_cell.length_c   1.000
_cell.angle_alpha   90.00
_cell.angle_beta   90.00
_cell.angle_gamma   90.00
#
_symmetry.space_group_name_H-M   'P 1'
#
loop_
_entity.id
_entity.type
_entity.pdbx_description
1 polymer ?
#
loop_
_entity_poly.entity_id
_entity_poly.type
_entity_poly.pdbx_seq_one_letter_code
_entity_poly.pdbx_strand_id
1 'polypeptide(L)'
;MDLRRNLRAAATRALQATKKQERTSTFDVDLAIALVSAPLLQTGEALREDVWSFMSCVLVPELVYFRFGKTRERFLGGSRNTLQRLWLRGRLFDRGEDHPDRWQLLDALTEDALFQLEDRPTLAGDPRLARAIAEAWVTTAAATGRTRMEPIMRRALRGLRMRREIRSLGQLSDDGLEKAVMGEFETAVGETARGEDG
;
A
#
# COMPACT_ATOMS: atom_id res chain seq x y z
N MET A 1 -9.53 15.42 -20.02
CA MET A 1 -8.18 15.09 -19.51
C MET A 1 -7.85 13.67 -19.96
N ASP A 2 -6.73 13.44 -20.65
CA ASP A 2 -6.39 12.12 -21.23
C ASP A 2 -5.67 11.25 -20.19
N LEU A 3 -6.38 10.24 -19.64
CA LEU A 3 -5.86 9.31 -18.64
C LEU A 3 -4.61 8.57 -19.12
N ARG A 4 -4.58 8.13 -20.39
CA ARG A 4 -3.45 7.39 -20.95
C ARG A 4 -2.18 8.23 -20.93
N ARG A 5 -2.29 9.47 -21.38
CA ARG A 5 -1.17 10.43 -21.39
C ARG A 5 -0.66 10.69 -19.98
N ASN A 6 -1.54 10.87 -19.00
CA ASN A 6 -1.16 11.12 -17.62
C ASN A 6 -0.41 9.94 -17.00
N LEU A 7 -0.88 8.70 -17.20
CA LEU A 7 -0.20 7.50 -16.69
C LEU A 7 1.18 7.31 -17.32
N ARG A 8 1.32 7.58 -18.63
CA ARG A 8 2.63 7.55 -19.31
C ARG A 8 3.59 8.61 -18.78
N ALA A 9 3.08 9.82 -18.57
CA ALA A 9 3.87 10.91 -18.01
C ALA A 9 4.39 10.55 -16.61
N ALA A 10 3.53 9.98 -15.75
CA ALA A 10 3.92 9.51 -14.42
C ALA A 10 5.04 8.46 -14.46
N ALA A 11 4.99 7.51 -15.41
CA ALA A 11 6.01 6.48 -15.54
C ALA A 11 7.36 6.99 -16.09
N THR A 12 7.43 8.22 -16.62
CA THR A 12 8.61 8.70 -17.37
C THR A 12 9.89 8.70 -16.54
N ARG A 13 9.82 9.10 -15.26
CA ARG A 13 10.99 9.11 -14.37
C ARG A 13 11.57 7.71 -14.19
N ALA A 14 10.70 6.72 -13.94
CA ALA A 14 11.11 5.34 -13.82
C ALA A 14 11.74 4.81 -15.11
N LEU A 15 11.17 5.13 -16.27
CA LEU A 15 11.73 4.71 -17.56
C LEU A 15 13.17 5.24 -17.79
N GLN A 16 13.53 6.36 -17.16
CA GLN A 16 14.85 6.98 -17.23
C GLN A 16 15.83 6.50 -16.14
N ALA A 17 15.34 5.82 -15.10
CA ALA A 17 16.16 5.38 -13.98
C ALA A 17 17.13 4.25 -14.40
N THR A 18 18.40 4.38 -14.00
CA THR A 18 19.49 3.45 -14.37
C THR A 18 19.57 2.26 -13.43
N LYS A 19 19.28 2.44 -12.14
CA LYS A 19 19.27 1.38 -11.13
C LYS A 19 17.93 0.65 -11.14
N LYS A 20 17.97 -0.69 -11.25
CA LYS A 20 16.76 -1.53 -11.31
C LYS A 20 15.83 -1.36 -10.10
N GLN A 21 16.37 -1.27 -8.89
CA GLN A 21 15.58 -1.15 -7.67
C GLN A 21 14.85 0.19 -7.60
N GLU A 22 15.58 1.28 -7.80
CA GLU A 22 15.05 2.65 -7.85
C GLU A 22 13.99 2.77 -8.95
N ARG A 23 14.28 2.26 -10.15
CA ARG A 23 13.35 2.20 -11.27
C ARG A 23 12.00 1.55 -10.91
N THR A 24 12.03 0.48 -10.14
CA THR A 24 10.83 -0.27 -9.78
C THR A 24 10.02 0.46 -8.72
N SER A 25 10.68 0.96 -7.66
CA SER A 25 10.02 1.73 -6.59
C SER A 25 9.40 3.02 -7.13
N THR A 26 10.17 3.80 -7.90
CA THR A 26 9.69 5.05 -8.52
C THR A 26 8.51 4.79 -9.46
N PHE A 27 8.56 3.70 -10.23
CA PHE A 27 7.45 3.33 -11.11
C PHE A 27 6.17 3.07 -10.30
N ASP A 28 6.25 2.23 -9.27
CA ASP A 28 5.11 1.83 -8.46
C ASP A 28 4.49 3.05 -7.73
N VAL A 29 5.32 3.93 -7.15
CA VAL A 29 4.88 5.15 -6.45
C VAL A 29 4.23 6.14 -7.41
N ASP A 30 4.90 6.52 -8.50
CA ASP A 30 4.39 7.55 -9.41
C ASP A 30 3.07 7.13 -10.08
N LEU A 31 2.96 5.85 -10.44
CA LEU A 31 1.71 5.30 -10.99
C LEU A 31 0.61 5.22 -9.94
N ALA A 32 0.91 4.82 -8.71
CA ALA A 32 -0.09 4.82 -7.63
C ALA A 32 -0.69 6.21 -7.45
N ILE A 33 0.16 7.25 -7.40
CA ILE A 33 -0.25 8.66 -7.28
C ILE A 33 -1.11 9.08 -8.49
N ALA A 34 -0.65 8.78 -9.71
CA ALA A 34 -1.38 9.17 -10.92
C ALA A 34 -2.75 8.48 -11.04
N LEU A 35 -2.84 7.21 -10.64
CA LEU A 35 -4.08 6.44 -10.63
C LEU A 35 -5.07 6.99 -9.61
N VAL A 36 -4.65 7.23 -8.37
CA VAL A 36 -5.55 7.76 -7.33
C VAL A 36 -5.89 9.24 -7.56
N SER A 37 -5.05 9.99 -8.26
CA SER A 37 -5.36 11.39 -8.61
C SER A 37 -6.29 11.52 -9.81
N ALA A 38 -6.58 10.44 -10.54
CA ALA A 38 -7.41 10.49 -11.74
C ALA A 38 -8.91 10.55 -11.38
N PRO A 39 -9.65 11.61 -11.77
CA PRO A 39 -11.06 11.75 -11.42
C PRO A 39 -11.95 10.58 -11.88
N LEU A 40 -11.64 9.99 -13.04
CA LEU A 40 -12.38 8.84 -13.58
C LEU A 40 -12.29 7.60 -12.68
N LEU A 41 -11.19 7.46 -11.92
CA LEU A 41 -10.93 6.33 -11.02
C LEU A 41 -11.36 6.59 -9.58
N GLN A 42 -12.03 7.73 -9.31
CA GLN A 42 -12.66 8.03 -8.03
C GLN A 42 -14.13 7.60 -7.95
N THR A 43 -14.60 6.90 -8.98
CA THR A 43 -15.98 6.37 -9.06
C THR A 43 -16.03 4.89 -8.63
N GLY A 44 -17.24 4.38 -8.38
CA GLY A 44 -17.44 2.96 -8.07
C GLY A 44 -17.01 1.99 -9.17
N GLU A 45 -16.89 2.46 -10.42
CA GLU A 45 -16.39 1.67 -11.55
C GLU A 45 -14.98 1.12 -11.31
N ALA A 46 -14.15 1.84 -10.56
CA ALA A 46 -12.80 1.40 -10.19
C ALA A 46 -12.79 0.16 -9.27
N LEU A 47 -13.95 -0.30 -8.78
CA LEU A 47 -14.06 -1.56 -8.05
C LEU A 47 -14.26 -2.77 -8.97
N ARG A 48 -14.57 -2.57 -10.25
CA ARG A 48 -14.81 -3.65 -11.21
C ARG A 48 -13.49 -4.17 -11.80
N GLU A 49 -13.31 -5.49 -11.80
CA GLU A 49 -12.13 -6.14 -12.38
C GLU A 49 -11.98 -5.88 -13.89
N ASP A 50 -13.09 -5.70 -14.60
CA ASP A 50 -13.10 -5.44 -16.06
C ASP A 50 -12.43 -4.10 -16.40
N VAL A 51 -12.61 -3.08 -15.55
CA VAL A 51 -12.00 -1.76 -15.74
C VAL A 51 -10.48 -1.88 -15.69
N TRP A 52 -9.98 -2.62 -14.70
CA TRP A 52 -8.55 -2.87 -14.57
C TRP A 52 -8.02 -3.71 -15.72
N SER A 53 -8.73 -4.77 -16.11
CA SER A 53 -8.38 -5.59 -17.28
C SER A 53 -8.28 -4.76 -18.55
N PHE A 54 -9.26 -3.89 -18.81
CA PHE A 54 -9.25 -2.98 -19.95
C PHE A 54 -8.03 -2.03 -19.89
N MET A 55 -7.77 -1.43 -18.73
CA MET A 55 -6.64 -0.52 -18.59
C MET A 55 -5.29 -1.20 -18.84
N SER A 56 -5.07 -2.38 -18.25
CA SER A 56 -3.82 -3.10 -18.39
C SER A 56 -3.66 -3.85 -19.71
N CYS A 57 -4.74 -4.24 -20.40
CA CYS A 57 -4.65 -4.93 -21.70
C CYS A 57 -4.73 -3.98 -22.90
N VAL A 58 -5.46 -2.87 -22.78
CA VAL A 58 -5.81 -2.00 -23.92
C VAL A 58 -5.25 -0.60 -23.77
N LEU A 59 -5.47 0.06 -22.62
CA LEU A 59 -5.14 1.48 -22.47
C LEU A 59 -3.62 1.72 -22.36
N VAL A 60 -2.96 0.98 -21.47
CA VAL A 60 -1.53 1.13 -21.15
C VAL A 60 -0.82 -0.22 -20.94
N PRO A 61 -0.97 -1.21 -21.86
CA PRO A 61 -0.31 -2.51 -21.72
C PRO A 61 1.21 -2.43 -21.64
N GLU A 62 1.81 -1.41 -22.25
CA GLU A 62 3.25 -1.16 -22.20
C GLU A 62 3.77 -0.92 -20.77
N LEU A 63 2.97 -0.32 -19.88
CA LEU A 63 3.40 -0.04 -18.51
C LEU A 63 3.43 -1.33 -17.68
N VAL A 64 2.42 -2.18 -17.85
CA VAL A 64 2.38 -3.50 -17.20
C VAL A 64 3.50 -4.40 -17.73
N TYR A 65 3.71 -4.39 -19.04
CA TYR A 65 4.79 -5.13 -19.67
C TYR A 65 6.18 -4.65 -19.19
N PHE A 66 6.38 -3.35 -19.06
CA PHE A 66 7.62 -2.80 -18.52
C PHE A 66 7.93 -3.33 -17.11
N ARG A 67 6.92 -3.42 -16.24
CA ARG A 67 7.09 -3.83 -14.84
C ARG A 67 7.20 -5.34 -14.65
N PHE A 68 6.43 -6.14 -15.40
CA PHE A 68 6.27 -7.57 -15.16
C PHE A 68 6.40 -8.46 -16.40
N GLY A 69 6.78 -7.90 -17.56
CA GLY A 69 6.92 -8.65 -18.80
C GLY A 69 5.59 -9.26 -19.27
N LYS A 70 5.61 -10.56 -19.61
CA LYS A 70 4.46 -11.28 -20.19
C LYS A 70 3.58 -11.99 -19.15
N THR A 71 3.74 -11.71 -17.86
CA THR A 71 3.00 -12.42 -16.81
C THR A 71 1.51 -12.10 -16.87
N ARG A 72 0.71 -13.03 -17.42
CA ARG A 72 -0.72 -12.86 -17.71
C ARG A 72 -1.54 -12.32 -16.54
N GLU A 73 -1.32 -12.83 -15.34
CA GLU A 73 -2.03 -12.44 -14.11
C GLU A 73 -1.86 -10.96 -13.75
N ARG A 74 -0.81 -10.30 -14.26
CA ARG A 74 -0.55 -8.87 -14.04
C ARG A 74 -1.37 -7.96 -14.95
N PHE A 75 -1.96 -8.52 -16.00
CA PHE A 75 -2.81 -7.85 -16.98
C PHE A 75 -4.31 -8.10 -16.74
N LEU A 76 -4.70 -9.20 -16.12
CA LEU A 76 -6.09 -9.49 -15.81
C LEU A 76 -6.48 -8.78 -14.52
N GLY A 77 -7.74 -8.32 -14.43
CA GLY A 77 -8.30 -7.72 -13.23
C GLY A 77 -8.29 -8.67 -12.03
N GLY A 78 -8.45 -8.11 -10.84
CA GLY A 78 -8.40 -8.83 -9.58
C GLY A 78 -7.15 -8.51 -8.76
N SER A 79 -6.96 -9.22 -7.65
CA SER A 79 -5.96 -8.91 -6.62
C SER A 79 -4.50 -8.93 -7.08
N ARG A 80 -4.20 -9.52 -8.26
CA ARG A 80 -2.85 -9.56 -8.84
C ARG A 80 -2.60 -8.52 -9.94
N ASN A 81 -3.65 -7.84 -10.41
CA ASN A 81 -3.55 -6.81 -11.45
C ASN A 81 -2.59 -5.70 -11.03
N THR A 82 -1.71 -5.29 -11.93
CA THR A 82 -0.68 -4.28 -11.61
C THR A 82 -1.29 -2.94 -11.25
N LEU A 83 -2.20 -2.43 -12.09
CA LEU A 83 -2.75 -1.09 -11.94
C LEU A 83 -3.74 -1.03 -10.77
N GLN A 84 -4.57 -2.06 -10.61
CA GLN A 84 -5.52 -2.14 -9.49
C GLN A 84 -4.82 -2.09 -8.14
N ARG A 85 -3.73 -2.85 -7.99
CA ARG A 85 -2.94 -2.86 -6.75
C ARG A 85 -2.31 -1.50 -6.47
N LEU A 86 -1.71 -0.87 -7.47
CA LEU A 86 -1.12 0.46 -7.30
C LEU A 86 -2.18 1.51 -6.97
N TRP A 87 -3.35 1.46 -7.60
CA TRP A 87 -4.48 2.32 -7.24
C TRP A 87 -4.95 2.09 -5.79
N LEU A 88 -5.08 0.82 -5.38
CA LEU A 88 -5.47 0.48 -4.01
C LEU A 88 -4.45 0.99 -2.99
N ARG A 89 -3.14 0.84 -3.27
CA ARG A 89 -2.08 1.43 -2.43
C ARG A 89 -2.24 2.93 -2.30
N GLY A 90 -2.39 3.63 -3.43
CA GLY A 90 -2.63 5.07 -3.44
C GLY A 90 -3.83 5.44 -2.57
N ARG A 91 -4.94 4.71 -2.69
CA ARG A 91 -6.16 4.93 -1.89
C ARG A 91 -5.97 4.69 -0.39
N LEU A 92 -5.22 3.65 0.00
CA LEU A 92 -5.04 3.29 1.41
C LEU A 92 -4.02 4.20 2.11
N PHE A 93 -2.99 4.64 1.40
CA PHE A 93 -1.83 5.31 1.98
C PHE A 93 -1.73 6.81 1.63
N ASP A 94 -2.75 7.37 0.97
CA ASP A 94 -2.91 8.82 0.82
C ASP A 94 -3.20 9.46 2.19
N ARG A 95 -2.31 10.31 2.72
CA ARG A 95 -2.57 11.01 3.98
C ARG A 95 -3.59 12.15 3.88
N GLY A 96 -4.00 12.53 2.66
CA GLY A 96 -4.92 13.63 2.39
C GLY A 96 -4.21 14.83 1.74
N GLU A 97 -4.98 15.67 1.04
CA GLU A 97 -4.44 16.75 0.20
C GLU A 97 -3.63 17.78 0.98
N ASP A 98 -4.02 18.04 2.23
CA ASP A 98 -3.41 19.05 3.08
C ASP A 98 -2.18 18.54 3.86
N HIS A 99 -1.83 17.25 3.74
CA HIS A 99 -0.70 16.68 4.46
C HIS A 99 0.62 16.96 3.72
N PRO A 100 1.65 17.57 4.36
CA PRO A 100 2.90 17.94 3.69
C PRO A 100 3.61 16.71 3.07
N ASP A 101 3.57 15.59 3.78
CA ASP A 101 4.13 14.31 3.34
C ASP A 101 3.06 13.34 2.81
N ARG A 102 2.07 13.84 2.04
CA ARG A 102 0.88 13.11 1.56
C ARG A 102 1.15 11.68 1.09
N TRP A 103 2.21 11.49 0.32
CA TRP A 103 2.54 10.23 -0.37
C TRP A 103 3.70 9.45 0.24
N GLN A 104 4.31 9.93 1.33
CA GLN A 104 5.54 9.35 1.88
C GLN A 104 5.38 7.89 2.29
N LEU A 105 4.17 7.47 2.72
CA LEU A 105 3.88 6.08 3.07
C LEU A 105 4.07 5.10 1.90
N LEU A 106 3.87 5.55 0.66
CA LEU A 106 4.07 4.71 -0.53
C LEU A 106 5.54 4.33 -0.77
N ASP A 107 6.48 5.18 -0.31
CA ASP A 107 7.92 4.97 -0.46
C ASP A 107 8.58 4.43 0.82
N ALA A 108 7.96 4.67 1.99
CA ALA A 108 8.51 4.23 3.27
C ALA A 108 8.30 2.72 3.53
N LEU A 109 7.18 2.16 3.08
CA LEU A 109 6.83 0.74 3.28
C LEU A 109 7.59 -0.18 2.31
N THR A 110 7.98 -1.36 2.77
CA THR A 110 8.52 -2.41 1.89
C THR A 110 7.42 -3.09 1.09
N GLU A 111 7.77 -3.78 -0.02
CA GLU A 111 6.81 -4.54 -0.82
C GLU A 111 6.09 -5.61 0.01
N ASP A 112 6.79 -6.26 0.94
CA ASP A 112 6.21 -7.24 1.86
C ASP A 112 5.22 -6.60 2.85
N ALA A 113 5.53 -5.39 3.36
CA ALA A 113 4.62 -4.67 4.25
C ALA A 113 3.34 -4.25 3.51
N LEU A 114 3.49 -3.70 2.30
CA LEU A 114 2.37 -3.36 1.42
C LEU A 114 1.50 -4.58 1.12
N PHE A 115 2.13 -5.70 0.73
CA PHE A 115 1.42 -6.95 0.46
C PHE A 115 0.65 -7.47 1.68
N GLN A 116 1.25 -7.43 2.87
CA GLN A 116 0.57 -7.84 4.10
C GLN A 116 -0.68 -7.00 4.39
N LEU A 117 -0.68 -5.71 4.07
CA LEU A 117 -1.85 -4.85 4.27
C LEU A 117 -2.92 -5.08 3.20
N GLU A 118 -2.50 -5.28 1.95
CA GLU A 118 -3.40 -5.53 0.80
C GLU A 118 -4.13 -6.89 0.88
N ASP A 119 -3.45 -7.94 1.33
CA ASP A 119 -3.97 -9.32 1.29
C ASP A 119 -5.05 -9.59 2.36
N ARG A 120 -5.35 -8.60 3.21
CA ARG A 120 -6.31 -8.72 4.30
C ARG A 120 -7.56 -7.88 3.99
N PRO A 121 -8.68 -8.50 3.56
CA PRO A 121 -9.90 -7.79 3.16
C PRO A 121 -10.43 -6.81 4.21
N THR A 122 -10.28 -7.15 5.49
CA THR A 122 -10.72 -6.32 6.62
C THR A 122 -9.84 -5.09 6.87
N LEU A 123 -8.56 -5.12 6.45
CA LEU A 123 -7.64 -3.98 6.53
C LEU A 123 -7.75 -3.10 5.29
N ALA A 124 -7.81 -3.73 4.10
CA ALA A 124 -8.03 -3.02 2.85
C ALA A 124 -9.41 -2.33 2.77
N GLY A 125 -10.39 -2.81 3.54
CA GLY A 125 -11.72 -2.21 3.63
C GLY A 125 -11.82 -0.97 4.53
N ASP A 126 -10.77 -0.64 5.29
CA ASP A 126 -10.74 0.50 6.22
C ASP A 126 -9.44 1.32 6.03
N PRO A 127 -9.46 2.35 5.16
CA PRO A 127 -8.29 3.18 4.89
C PRO A 127 -7.72 3.87 6.13
N ARG A 128 -8.54 4.19 7.13
CA ARG A 128 -8.08 4.82 8.39
C ARG A 128 -7.20 3.83 9.16
N LEU A 129 -7.65 2.58 9.30
CA LEU A 129 -6.82 1.55 9.94
C LEU A 129 -5.57 1.22 9.12
N ALA A 130 -5.69 1.05 7.80
CA ALA A 130 -4.54 0.73 6.96
C ALA A 130 -3.44 1.78 7.08
N ARG A 131 -3.83 3.07 7.10
CA ARG A 131 -2.92 4.20 7.32
C ARG A 131 -2.31 4.18 8.72
N ALA A 132 -3.12 4.02 9.78
CA ALA A 132 -2.61 3.95 11.15
C ALA A 132 -1.58 2.82 11.33
N ILE A 133 -1.78 1.65 10.69
CA ILE A 133 -0.81 0.56 10.69
C ILE A 133 0.46 0.95 9.93
N ALA A 134 0.34 1.63 8.79
CA ALA A 134 1.49 2.10 8.03
C ALA A 134 2.33 3.12 8.84
N GLU A 135 1.68 4.06 9.54
CA GLU A 135 2.37 5.03 10.41
C GLU A 135 3.12 4.35 11.55
N ALA A 136 2.47 3.40 12.23
CA ALA A 136 3.08 2.63 13.29
C ALA A 136 4.26 1.79 12.78
N TRP A 137 4.13 1.23 11.58
CA TRP A 137 5.23 0.53 10.91
C TRP A 137 6.42 1.45 10.67
N VAL A 138 6.22 2.64 10.10
CA VAL A 138 7.31 3.59 9.79
C VAL A 138 8.01 4.05 11.07
N THR A 139 7.22 4.38 12.10
CA THR A 139 7.72 4.80 13.41
C THR A 139 8.55 3.69 14.07
N THR A 140 8.03 2.47 14.08
CA THR A 140 8.72 1.31 14.67
C THR A 140 9.97 0.93 13.89
N ALA A 141 9.93 1.03 12.55
CA ALA A 141 11.08 0.77 11.69
C ALA A 141 12.22 1.75 11.92
N ALA A 142 11.91 3.02 12.23
CA ALA A 142 12.91 4.01 12.59
C ALA A 142 13.60 3.68 13.92
N ALA A 143 12.87 3.10 14.89
CA ALA A 143 13.40 2.75 16.20
C ALA A 143 14.14 1.39 16.22
N THR A 144 13.67 0.40 15.46
CA THR A 144 14.12 -1.00 15.55
C THR A 144 14.86 -1.52 14.32
N GLY A 145 14.83 -0.76 13.22
CA GLY A 145 15.41 -1.13 11.93
C GLY A 145 14.44 -1.92 11.03
N ARG A 146 14.47 -1.63 9.73
CA ARG A 146 13.54 -2.22 8.73
C ARG A 146 13.60 -3.75 8.63
N THR A 147 14.75 -4.37 8.90
CA THR A 147 14.95 -5.82 8.77
C THR A 147 14.13 -6.64 9.78
N ARG A 148 13.82 -6.05 10.94
CA ARG A 148 13.03 -6.71 12.00
C ARG A 148 11.53 -6.54 11.84
N MET A 149 11.11 -5.71 10.88
CA MET A 149 9.72 -5.28 10.80
C MET A 149 8.75 -6.36 10.34
N GLU A 150 9.20 -7.35 9.58
CA GLU A 150 8.31 -8.41 9.12
C GLU A 150 7.70 -9.23 10.28
N PRO A 151 8.50 -9.83 11.20
CA PRO A 151 7.93 -10.55 12.34
C PRO A 151 7.14 -9.64 13.29
N ILE A 152 7.60 -8.40 13.52
CA ILE A 152 6.90 -7.41 14.35
C ILE A 152 5.51 -7.12 13.77
N MET A 153 5.42 -6.79 12.48
CA MET A 153 4.16 -6.49 11.80
C MET A 153 3.21 -7.68 11.83
N ARG A 154 3.69 -8.90 11.54
CA ARG A 154 2.86 -10.11 11.61
C ARG A 154 2.29 -10.33 13.01
N ARG A 155 3.04 -9.99 14.06
CA ARG A 155 2.59 -10.13 15.46
C ARG A 155 1.60 -9.03 15.86
N ALA A 156 1.90 -7.76 15.56
CA ALA A 156 1.00 -6.64 15.80
C ALA A 156 -0.36 -6.83 15.10
N LEU A 157 -0.35 -7.29 13.84
CA LEU A 157 -1.59 -7.55 13.10
C LEU A 157 -2.42 -8.71 13.67
N ARG A 158 -1.77 -9.71 14.30
CA ARG A 158 -2.49 -10.77 15.03
C ARG A 158 -3.17 -10.21 16.27
N GLY A 159 -2.47 -9.39 17.05
CA GLY A 159 -3.04 -8.73 18.24
C GLY A 159 -4.20 -7.80 17.88
N LEU A 160 -4.04 -6.98 16.84
CA LEU A 160 -5.10 -6.13 16.29
C LEU A 160 -6.34 -6.92 15.88
N ARG A 161 -6.17 -8.07 15.23
CA ARG A 161 -7.30 -8.93 14.84
C ARG A 161 -8.06 -9.45 16.06
N MET A 162 -7.34 -9.95 17.07
CA MET A 162 -7.96 -10.41 18.32
C MET A 162 -8.72 -9.29 19.02
N ARG A 163 -8.16 -8.07 19.05
CA ARG A 163 -8.84 -6.90 19.66
C ARG A 163 -10.00 -6.36 18.82
N ARG A 164 -9.96 -6.45 17.49
CA ARG A 164 -11.10 -6.09 16.61
C ARG A 164 -12.34 -6.94 16.89
N GLU A 165 -12.16 -8.21 17.25
CA GLU A 165 -13.27 -9.09 17.60
C GLU A 165 -13.92 -8.71 18.95
N ILE A 166 -13.23 -7.91 19.77
CA ILE A 166 -13.68 -7.46 21.10
C ILE A 166 -14.12 -5.97 21.09
N ARG A 167 -13.59 -5.16 20.18
CA ARG A 167 -13.86 -3.71 20.05
C ARG A 167 -14.09 -3.31 18.60
N SER A 168 -15.11 -2.50 18.35
CA SER A 168 -15.28 -1.86 17.05
C SER A 168 -14.20 -0.78 16.85
N LEU A 169 -13.04 -1.16 16.28
CA LEU A 169 -11.96 -0.20 16.00
C LEU A 169 -12.43 0.93 15.06
N GLY A 170 -13.45 0.69 14.23
CA GLY A 170 -14.06 1.71 13.38
C GLY A 170 -14.80 2.82 14.14
N GLN A 171 -15.12 2.62 15.42
CA GLN A 171 -15.74 3.63 16.28
C GLN A 171 -14.72 4.50 17.02
N LEU A 172 -13.42 4.21 16.93
CA LEU A 172 -12.39 5.04 17.54
C LEU A 172 -12.18 6.34 16.74
N SER A 173 -11.83 7.41 17.45
CA SER A 173 -11.24 8.60 16.84
C SER A 173 -9.90 8.24 16.19
N ASP A 174 -9.39 9.09 15.30
CA ASP A 174 -8.08 8.87 14.66
C ASP A 174 -6.97 8.71 15.71
N ASP A 175 -6.90 9.61 16.69
CA ASP A 175 -5.95 9.50 17.83
C ASP A 175 -6.12 8.19 18.64
N GLY A 176 -7.36 7.77 18.87
CA GLY A 176 -7.64 6.52 19.59
C GLY A 176 -7.20 5.29 18.79
N LEU A 177 -7.40 5.31 17.48
CA LEU A 177 -6.99 4.25 16.56
C LEU A 177 -5.46 4.18 16.45
N GLU A 178 -4.80 5.32 16.29
CA GLU A 178 -3.35 5.44 16.26
C GLU A 178 -2.71 4.89 17.53
N LYS A 179 -3.19 5.29 18.72
CA LYS A 179 -2.72 4.77 20.00
C LYS A 179 -2.93 3.26 20.13
N ALA A 180 -4.09 2.76 19.72
CA ALA A 180 -4.39 1.34 19.78
C ALA A 180 -3.46 0.52 18.87
N VAL A 181 -3.20 1.01 17.65
CA VAL A 181 -2.30 0.36 16.70
C VAL A 181 -0.85 0.43 17.18
N MET A 182 -0.40 1.60 17.65
CA MET A 182 0.97 1.76 18.16
C MET A 182 1.24 0.82 19.35
N GLY A 183 0.30 0.70 20.29
CA GLY A 183 0.46 -0.21 21.43
C GLY A 183 0.60 -1.68 21.03
N GLU A 184 0.03 -2.10 19.90
CA GLU A 184 0.22 -3.46 19.35
C GLU A 184 1.61 -3.65 18.74
N PHE A 185 2.15 -2.62 18.10
CA PHE A 185 3.53 -2.64 17.62
C PHE A 185 4.52 -2.66 18.79
N GLU A 186 4.32 -1.84 19.82
CA GLU A 186 5.16 -1.84 21.02
C GLU A 186 5.15 -3.20 21.73
N THR A 187 3.96 -3.80 21.88
CA THR A 187 3.81 -5.16 22.44
C THR A 187 4.57 -6.18 21.59
N ALA A 188 4.40 -6.13 20.26
CA ALA A 188 5.09 -7.02 19.34
C ALA A 188 6.62 -6.87 19.41
N VAL A 189 7.17 -5.66 19.52
CA VAL A 189 8.61 -5.42 19.71
C VAL A 189 9.10 -6.09 20.98
N GLY A 190 8.41 -5.87 22.11
CA GLY A 190 8.79 -6.46 23.40
C GLY A 190 8.76 -7.98 23.40
N GLU A 191 7.83 -8.59 22.66
CA GLU A 191 7.72 -10.05 22.54
C GLU A 191 8.75 -10.64 21.58
N THR A 192 9.10 -9.95 20.49
CA THR A 192 10.17 -10.37 19.59
C THR A 192 11.53 -10.31 20.28
N ALA A 193 11.81 -9.28 21.07
CA ALA A 193 13.05 -9.18 21.83
C ALA A 193 13.24 -10.36 22.81
N ARG A 194 12.18 -10.79 23.51
CA ARG A 194 12.22 -11.93 24.45
C ARG A 194 12.39 -13.30 23.76
N GLY A 195 12.06 -13.40 22.47
CA GLY A 195 12.20 -14.63 21.69
C GLY A 195 13.57 -14.82 21.05
N GLU A 196 14.45 -13.79 21.06
CA GLU A 196 15.83 -13.86 20.54
C GLU A 196 16.86 -14.25 21.63
N ASP A 197 16.48 -14.23 22.91
CA ASP A 197 17.33 -14.53 24.07
C ASP A 197 17.25 -16.01 24.56
N GLY A 198 16.67 -16.93 23.77
CA GLY A 198 16.53 -18.36 24.11
C GLY A 198 16.91 -19.26 22.96
#